data_AF-A0AAD7ADM5-F1
#
_entry.id   AF-A0AAD7ADM5-F1
#
_cell.length_a   1.000
_cell.length_b   1.000
_cell.length_c   1.000
_cell.angle_alpha   90.00
_cell.angle_beta   90.00
_cell.angle_gamma   90.00
#
_symmetry.space_group_name_H-M   'P 1'
#
loop_
_entity.id
_entity.type
_entity.pdbx_description
1 polymer ?
#
loop_
_entity_poly.entity_id
_entity_poly.type
_entity_poly.pdbx_seq_one_letter_code
_entity_poly.pdbx_strand_id
1 'polypeptide(L)'
;MADNEPVLIPLRLETIRIAFMQLEDRVNAALRTQIGDRLRLREHNGGVLRMLEAIQQHSDVIPPAERQVMEDNRDKGLELCGPTGLAPVAEVSSRTICRHALEYELVEPAAPVYVQSTNEATGEVIRTYTSSTTGPVSDITDGELDQLMHHIL
;
A
#
# COMPACT_ATOMS: atom_id res chain seq x y z
N MET A 1 2.45 26.38 -31.95
CA MET A 1 1.72 25.37 -31.16
C MET A 1 0.89 26.16 -30.18
N ALA A 2 -0.44 26.18 -30.38
CA ALA A 2 -1.33 26.94 -29.51
C ALA A 2 -1.53 26.15 -28.21
N ASP A 3 -1.20 26.77 -27.08
CA ASP A 3 -1.50 26.25 -25.75
C ASP A 3 -3.01 26.11 -25.61
N ASN A 4 -3.47 24.87 -25.57
CA ASN A 4 -4.87 24.54 -25.32
C ASN A 4 -5.05 24.46 -23.81
N GLU A 5 -5.22 25.62 -23.18
CA GLU A 5 -5.48 25.69 -21.74
C GLU A 5 -6.81 24.98 -21.43
N PRO A 6 -6.83 23.95 -20.56
CA PRO A 6 -8.04 23.22 -20.26
C PRO A 6 -9.05 24.14 -19.58
N VAL A 7 -10.21 24.30 -20.22
CA VAL A 7 -11.33 25.06 -19.65
C VAL A 7 -11.82 24.34 -18.38
N LEU A 8 -11.55 24.93 -17.22
CA LEU A 8 -12.05 24.46 -15.93
C LEU A 8 -13.55 24.72 -15.84
N ILE A 9 -14.35 23.67 -15.99
CA ILE A 9 -15.80 23.74 -15.79
C ILE A 9 -16.07 23.71 -14.27
N PRO A 10 -16.69 24.74 -13.68
CA PRO A 10 -16.97 24.75 -12.24
C PRO A 10 -17.96 23.65 -11.88
N LEU A 11 -17.49 22.68 -11.10
CA LEU A 11 -18.32 21.61 -10.55
C LEU A 11 -19.17 22.14 -9.40
N ARG A 12 -20.44 21.73 -9.34
CA ARG A 12 -21.31 22.03 -8.21
C ARG A 12 -20.96 21.12 -7.03
N LEU A 13 -20.94 21.68 -5.81
CA LEU A 13 -20.61 20.94 -4.57
C LEU A 13 -21.47 19.67 -4.41
N GLU A 14 -22.74 19.73 -4.78
CA GLU A 14 -23.65 18.58 -4.70
C GLU A 14 -23.21 17.43 -5.61
N THR A 15 -22.69 17.73 -6.80
CA THR A 15 -22.14 16.73 -7.72
C THR A 15 -20.95 16.02 -7.11
N ILE A 16 -20.09 16.75 -6.39
CA ILE A 16 -18.91 16.19 -5.70
C ILE A 16 -19.36 15.26 -4.57
N ARG A 17 -20.35 15.65 -3.77
CA ARG A 17 -20.89 14.81 -2.70
C ARG A 17 -21.52 13.52 -3.20
N ILE A 18 -22.33 13.60 -4.25
CA ILE A 18 -22.94 12.42 -4.90
C ILE A 18 -21.85 11.48 -5.41
N ALA A 19 -20.83 12.02 -6.10
CA ALA A 19 -19.72 11.23 -6.59
C ALA A 19 -18.94 10.54 -5.46
N PHE A 20 -18.73 11.24 -4.33
CA PHE A 20 -18.05 10.69 -3.17
C PHE A 20 -18.83 9.52 -2.55
N MET A 21 -20.14 9.68 -2.31
CA MET A 21 -20.98 8.61 -1.76
C MET A 21 -21.02 7.39 -2.68
N GLN A 22 -21.17 7.61 -3.99
CA GLN A 22 -21.15 6.51 -4.96
C GLN A 22 -19.81 5.78 -5.02
N LEU A 23 -18.71 6.51 -4.86
CA LEU A 23 -17.37 5.93 -4.82
C LEU A 23 -17.21 5.07 -3.57
N GLU A 24 -17.63 5.56 -2.40
CA GLU A 24 -17.61 4.86 -1.12
C GLU A 24 -18.41 3.54 -1.19
N ASP A 25 -19.64 3.58 -1.70
CA ASP A 25 -20.47 2.38 -1.88
C ASP A 25 -19.79 1.33 -2.76
N ARG A 26 -19.14 1.78 -3.84
CA ARG A 26 -18.42 0.89 -4.76
C ARG A 26 -17.13 0.34 -4.14
N VAL A 27 -16.39 1.12 -3.33
CA VAL A 27 -15.22 0.64 -2.58
C VAL A 27 -15.69 -0.46 -1.62
N ASN A 28 -16.72 -0.18 -0.83
CA ASN A 28 -17.27 -1.10 0.15
C ASN A 28 -17.81 -2.38 -0.49
N ALA A 29 -18.51 -2.27 -1.62
CA ALA A 29 -18.96 -3.43 -2.38
C ALA A 29 -17.79 -4.25 -2.92
N ALA A 30 -16.77 -3.62 -3.52
CA ALA A 30 -15.59 -4.31 -4.05
C ALA A 30 -14.82 -5.05 -2.94
N LEU A 31 -14.56 -4.37 -1.81
CA LEU A 31 -13.89 -4.96 -0.64
C LEU A 31 -14.66 -6.14 -0.06
N ARG A 32 -16.00 -6.09 -0.02
CA ARG A 32 -16.83 -7.16 0.54
C ARG A 32 -17.07 -8.33 -0.41
N THR A 33 -17.15 -8.06 -1.71
CA THR A 33 -17.54 -9.10 -2.69
C THR A 33 -16.36 -9.85 -3.27
N GLN A 34 -15.16 -9.25 -3.38
CA GLN A 34 -14.10 -9.86 -4.17
C GLN A 34 -12.69 -9.54 -3.65
N ILE A 35 -12.20 -10.37 -2.72
CA ILE A 35 -10.75 -10.55 -2.44
C ILE A 35 -10.06 -11.24 -3.66
N GLY A 36 -10.55 -11.10 -4.89
CA GLY A 36 -10.02 -11.81 -6.07
C GLY A 36 -10.01 -11.05 -7.40
N ASP A 37 -10.73 -9.92 -7.52
CA ASP A 37 -10.77 -9.17 -8.79
C ASP A 37 -9.77 -8.00 -8.77
N ARG A 38 -8.50 -8.34 -9.04
CA ARG A 38 -7.38 -7.39 -9.14
C ARG A 38 -7.67 -6.23 -10.08
N LEU A 39 -8.31 -6.50 -11.22
CA LEU A 39 -8.55 -5.50 -12.25
C LEU A 39 -9.56 -4.46 -11.75
N ARG A 40 -10.69 -4.92 -11.19
CA ARG A 40 -11.68 -4.03 -10.59
C ARG A 40 -11.11 -3.22 -9.42
N LEU A 41 -10.34 -3.82 -8.53
CA LEU A 41 -9.74 -3.09 -7.41
C LEU A 41 -8.77 -2.01 -7.91
N ARG A 42 -7.97 -2.30 -8.95
CA ARG A 42 -7.06 -1.34 -9.57
C ARG A 42 -7.79 -0.20 -10.28
N GLU A 43 -8.85 -0.51 -11.04
CA GLU A 43 -9.72 0.49 -11.66
C GLU A 43 -10.36 1.40 -10.62
N HIS A 44 -10.81 0.80 -9.52
CA HIS A 44 -11.47 1.53 -8.44
C HIS A 44 -10.49 2.43 -7.68
N ASN A 45 -9.29 1.93 -7.35
CA ASN A 45 -8.21 2.74 -6.80
C ASN A 45 -7.83 3.90 -7.74
N GLY A 46 -7.77 3.65 -9.06
CA GLY A 46 -7.57 4.72 -10.05
C GLY A 46 -8.73 5.74 -10.09
N GLY A 47 -9.95 5.31 -9.80
CA GLY A 47 -11.10 6.20 -9.59
C GLY A 47 -10.95 7.08 -8.35
N VAL A 48 -10.58 6.48 -7.21
CA VAL A 48 -10.35 7.19 -5.94
C VAL A 48 -9.25 8.25 -6.10
N LEU A 49 -8.12 7.89 -6.69
CA LEU A 49 -6.98 8.82 -6.87
C LEU A 49 -7.35 10.00 -7.77
N ARG A 50 -8.05 9.76 -8.88
CA ARG A 50 -8.54 10.85 -9.75
C ARG A 50 -9.53 11.75 -9.04
N MET A 51 -10.38 11.19 -8.18
CA MET A 51 -11.33 11.99 -7.41
C MET A 51 -10.63 12.85 -6.35
N LEU A 52 -9.60 12.31 -5.68
CA LEU A 52 -8.77 13.08 -4.74
C LEU A 52 -8.04 14.23 -5.45
N GLU A 53 -7.50 13.98 -6.63
CA GLU A 53 -6.87 15.02 -7.46
C GLU A 53 -7.86 16.13 -7.83
N ALA A 54 -9.08 15.76 -8.26
CA ALA A 54 -10.14 16.72 -8.57
C ALA A 54 -10.57 17.52 -7.33
N ILE A 55 -10.69 16.88 -6.16
CA ILE A 55 -10.98 17.54 -4.88
C ILE A 55 -9.89 18.57 -4.54
N GLN A 56 -8.62 18.21 -4.74
CA GLN A 56 -7.50 19.11 -4.48
C GLN A 56 -7.50 20.31 -5.44
N GLN A 57 -7.84 20.10 -6.71
CA GLN A 57 -8.00 21.17 -7.71
C GLN A 57 -9.17 22.12 -7.39
N HIS A 58 -10.23 21.64 -6.76
CA HIS A 58 -11.42 22.43 -6.38
C HIS A 58 -11.49 22.73 -4.88
N SER A 59 -10.34 22.76 -4.21
CA SER A 59 -10.29 22.90 -2.75
C SER A 59 -10.96 24.19 -2.27
N ASP A 60 -10.89 25.27 -3.04
CA ASP A 60 -11.51 26.57 -2.79
C ASP A 60 -13.05 26.53 -2.67
N VAL A 61 -13.70 25.55 -3.31
CA VAL A 61 -15.16 25.37 -3.28
C VAL A 61 -15.61 24.48 -2.10
N ILE A 62 -14.72 23.70 -1.52
CA ILE A 62 -15.05 22.69 -0.50
C ILE A 62 -14.94 23.31 0.90
N PRO A 63 -16.01 23.26 1.72
CA PRO A 63 -15.96 23.75 3.10
C PRO A 63 -14.84 23.08 3.91
N PRO A 64 -14.17 23.80 4.82
CA PRO A 64 -13.04 23.25 5.58
C PRO A 64 -13.38 21.99 6.37
N ALA A 65 -14.58 21.94 6.96
CA ALA A 65 -15.05 20.78 7.72
C ALA A 65 -15.24 19.53 6.84
N GLU A 66 -15.75 19.69 5.62
CA GLU A 66 -15.90 18.58 4.65
C GLU A 66 -14.54 18.11 4.14
N ARG A 67 -13.62 19.05 3.90
CA ARG A 67 -12.25 18.72 3.52
C ARG A 67 -11.55 17.90 4.59
N GLN A 68 -11.69 18.26 5.86
CA GLN A 68 -11.11 17.50 6.97
C GLN A 68 -11.62 16.05 6.99
N VAL A 69 -12.94 15.85 6.81
CA VAL A 69 -13.51 14.49 6.75
C VAL A 69 -12.94 13.69 5.58
N MET A 70 -12.75 14.32 4.42
CA MET A 70 -12.15 13.66 3.25
C MET A 70 -10.68 13.29 3.49
N GLU A 71 -9.90 14.16 4.13
CA GLU A 71 -8.50 13.90 4.51
C GLU A 71 -8.40 12.78 5.56
N ASP A 72 -9.22 12.83 6.61
CA ASP A 72 -9.28 11.79 7.64
C ASP A 72 -9.63 10.42 7.04
N ASN A 73 -10.58 10.38 6.09
CA ASN A 73 -10.97 9.15 5.41
C ASN A 73 -9.88 8.62 4.48
N ARG A 74 -9.16 9.52 3.79
CA ARG A 74 -8.00 9.15 2.97
C ARG A 74 -6.91 8.52 3.85
N ASP A 75 -6.58 9.17 4.95
CA ASP A 75 -5.49 8.74 5.82
C ASP A 75 -5.81 7.40 6.49
N LYS A 76 -7.05 7.21 6.97
CA LYS A 76 -7.55 5.89 7.41
C LYS A 76 -7.47 4.83 6.31
N GLY A 77 -7.83 5.18 5.08
CA GLY A 77 -7.72 4.28 3.93
C GLY A 77 -6.27 3.86 3.68
N LEU A 78 -5.32 4.78 3.81
CA LEU A 78 -3.89 4.51 3.68
C LEU A 78 -3.35 3.66 4.84
N GLU A 79 -3.82 3.89 6.07
CA GLU A 79 -3.48 3.05 7.23
C GLU A 79 -3.92 1.60 7.04
N LEU A 80 -5.07 1.39 6.38
CA LEU A 80 -5.59 0.06 6.05
C LEU A 80 -5.00 -0.54 4.77
N CYS A 81 -4.23 0.24 3.99
CA CYS A 81 -3.59 -0.21 2.77
C CYS A 81 -2.40 -1.12 3.09
N GLY A 82 -2.68 -2.41 3.23
CA GLY A 82 -1.68 -3.46 3.24
C GLY A 82 -1.92 -4.50 4.33
N PRO A 83 -1.10 -5.57 4.33
CA PRO A 83 -1.29 -6.69 5.24
C PRO A 83 -1.20 -6.28 6.72
N THR A 84 -0.35 -5.31 7.06
CA THR A 84 -0.16 -4.82 8.43
C THR A 84 -1.33 -3.99 8.92
N GLY A 85 -1.86 -3.10 8.07
CA GLY A 85 -3.03 -2.29 8.39
C GLY A 85 -4.32 -3.08 8.47
N LEU A 86 -4.47 -4.08 7.61
CA LEU A 86 -5.68 -4.88 7.50
C LEU A 86 -5.78 -5.99 8.58
N ALA A 87 -4.65 -6.43 9.14
CA ALA A 87 -4.59 -7.52 10.12
C ALA A 87 -5.48 -7.32 11.36
N PRO A 88 -5.47 -6.16 12.05
CA PRO A 88 -6.34 -5.93 13.20
C PRO A 88 -7.83 -5.96 12.86
N VAL A 89 -8.21 -5.45 11.68
CA VAL A 89 -9.62 -5.38 11.24
C VAL A 89 -10.16 -6.75 10.86
N ALA A 90 -9.32 -7.59 10.24
CA ALA A 90 -9.68 -8.94 9.83
C ALA A 90 -9.49 -10.00 10.93
N GLU A 91 -9.00 -9.61 12.12
CA GLU A 91 -8.69 -10.49 13.24
C GLU A 91 -7.76 -11.67 12.86
N VAL A 92 -6.84 -11.44 11.92
CA VAL A 92 -5.88 -12.45 11.45
C VAL A 92 -4.47 -11.86 11.34
N SER A 93 -3.45 -12.72 11.33
CA SER A 93 -2.08 -12.26 11.14
C SER A 93 -1.86 -11.68 9.73
N SER A 94 -0.96 -10.69 9.61
CA SER A 94 -0.56 -10.15 8.30
C SER A 94 -0.07 -11.24 7.34
N ARG A 95 0.56 -12.29 7.86
CA ARG A 95 1.00 -13.46 7.07
C ARG A 95 -0.19 -14.23 6.48
N THR A 96 -1.28 -14.37 7.23
CA THR A 96 -2.52 -14.98 6.74
C THR A 96 -3.11 -14.15 5.60
N ILE A 97 -3.09 -12.82 5.72
CA ILE A 97 -3.54 -11.90 4.66
C ILE A 97 -2.66 -12.01 3.43
N CYS A 98 -1.32 -11.97 3.58
CA CYS A 98 -0.40 -12.18 2.45
C CYS A 98 -0.61 -13.54 1.78
N ARG A 99 -0.80 -14.61 2.55
CA ARG A 99 -1.06 -15.94 2.02
C ARG A 99 -2.35 -15.98 1.20
N HIS A 100 -3.46 -15.44 1.72
CA HIS A 100 -4.70 -15.37 0.96
C HIS A 100 -4.56 -14.46 -0.26
N ALA A 101 -3.84 -13.35 -0.15
CA ALA A 101 -3.54 -12.50 -1.30
C ALA A 101 -2.71 -13.22 -2.38
N LEU A 102 -1.89 -14.21 -2.02
CA LEU A 102 -1.21 -15.08 -3.00
C LEU A 102 -2.16 -16.14 -3.56
N GLU A 103 -2.94 -16.81 -2.72
CA GLU A 103 -3.90 -17.86 -3.10
C GLU A 103 -4.99 -17.35 -4.07
N TYR A 104 -5.46 -16.12 -3.85
CA TYR A 104 -6.45 -15.48 -4.72
C TYR A 104 -5.85 -14.77 -5.93
N GLU A 105 -4.53 -14.87 -6.12
CA GLU A 105 -3.84 -14.10 -7.14
C GLU A 105 -4.24 -12.62 -7.03
N LEU A 106 -4.01 -12.01 -5.86
CA LEU A 106 -4.09 -10.56 -5.63
C LEU A 106 -2.73 -9.88 -5.58
N VAL A 107 -1.68 -10.56 -5.12
CA VAL A 107 -0.27 -10.10 -5.19
C VAL A 107 0.60 -11.14 -5.87
N GLU A 108 1.64 -10.72 -6.60
CA GLU A 108 2.62 -11.67 -7.12
C GLU A 108 3.52 -12.15 -5.96
N PRO A 109 3.94 -13.43 -5.96
CA PRO A 109 4.96 -13.89 -5.04
C PRO A 109 6.19 -12.99 -5.12
N ALA A 110 6.70 -12.55 -3.96
CA ALA A 110 7.98 -11.86 -3.90
C ALA A 110 9.08 -12.77 -4.46
N ALA A 111 10.12 -12.16 -5.02
CA ALA A 111 11.30 -12.91 -5.45
C ALA A 111 11.83 -13.78 -4.30
N PRO A 112 12.37 -14.98 -4.59
CA PRO A 112 12.94 -15.85 -3.56
C PRO A 112 13.98 -15.12 -2.73
N VAL A 113 13.91 -15.28 -1.40
CA VAL A 113 14.87 -14.72 -0.43
C VAL A 113 16.27 -15.30 -0.61
N TYR A 114 16.35 -16.52 -1.16
CA TYR A 114 17.60 -17.13 -1.55
C TYR A 114 17.42 -17.93 -2.84
N VAL A 115 18.52 -18.06 -3.57
CA VAL A 115 18.66 -19.02 -4.66
C VAL A 115 19.49 -20.18 -4.14
N GLN A 116 18.98 -21.40 -4.31
CA GLN A 116 19.73 -22.61 -3.98
C GLN A 116 20.36 -23.17 -5.25
N SER A 117 21.68 -23.35 -5.24
CA SER A 117 22.41 -24.11 -6.25
C SER A 117 23.04 -25.35 -5.62
N THR A 118 23.22 -26.41 -6.38
CA THR A 118 23.95 -27.60 -5.94
C THR A 118 25.24 -27.67 -6.73
N ASN A 119 26.38 -27.78 -6.04
CA ASN A 119 27.66 -27.96 -6.68
C ASN A 119 27.72 -29.39 -7.26
N GLU A 120 27.78 -29.49 -8.58
CA GLU A 120 27.73 -30.78 -9.28
C GLU A 120 28.92 -31.70 -8.97
N ALA A 121 30.08 -31.14 -8.61
CA ALA A 121 31.28 -31.92 -8.33
C ALA A 121 31.33 -32.46 -6.88
N THR A 122 30.79 -31.70 -5.92
CA THR A 122 30.86 -32.05 -4.48
C THR A 122 29.53 -32.53 -3.91
N GLY A 123 28.41 -32.31 -4.61
CA GLY A 123 27.06 -32.51 -4.09
C GLY A 123 26.65 -31.49 -3.01
N GLU A 124 27.48 -30.48 -2.76
CA GLU A 124 27.23 -29.48 -1.73
C GLU A 124 26.09 -28.53 -2.15
N VAL A 125 25.15 -28.29 -1.24
CA VAL A 125 24.04 -27.36 -1.46
C VAL A 125 24.45 -25.96 -1.00
N ILE A 126 24.60 -25.04 -1.95
CA ILE A 126 24.94 -23.64 -1.71
C ILE A 126 23.65 -22.82 -1.71
N ARG A 127 23.42 -22.05 -0.65
CA ARG A 127 22.29 -21.10 -0.56
C ARG A 127 22.82 -19.68 -0.66
N THR A 128 22.49 -19.00 -1.75
CA THR A 128 22.85 -17.60 -1.97
C THR A 128 21.65 -16.74 -1.61
N TYR A 129 21.72 -16.09 -0.45
CA TYR A 129 20.69 -15.14 -0.01
C TYR A 129 20.84 -13.84 -0.80
N THR A 130 19.74 -13.34 -1.37
CA THR A 130 19.70 -11.99 -1.93
C THR A 130 19.61 -11.03 -0.75
N SER A 131 20.72 -10.35 -0.42
CA SER A 131 20.76 -9.37 0.66
C SER A 131 19.79 -8.24 0.36
N SER A 132 18.56 -8.38 0.84
CA SER A 132 17.54 -7.33 0.89
C SER A 132 17.99 -6.31 1.94
N THR A 133 18.76 -5.32 1.49
CA THR A 133 18.89 -3.98 2.08
C THR A 133 18.81 -3.91 3.61
N THR A 134 19.63 -4.68 4.32
CA THR A 134 20.30 -4.06 5.46
C THR A 134 21.40 -3.21 4.84
N GLY A 135 21.57 -1.97 5.30
CA GLY A 135 22.74 -1.16 4.94
C GLY A 135 24.05 -1.90 5.27
N PRO A 136 25.22 -1.26 5.14
CA PRO A 136 26.47 -1.87 5.60
C PRO A 136 26.24 -2.51 6.96
N VAL A 137 26.42 -3.84 7.02
CA VAL A 137 26.37 -4.58 8.28
C VAL A 137 27.39 -3.88 9.15
N SER A 138 26.98 -3.46 10.34
CA SER A 138 27.84 -2.65 11.20
C SER A 138 29.20 -3.32 11.32
N ASP A 139 30.27 -2.57 11.04
CA ASP A 139 31.65 -3.03 11.23
C ASP A 139 32.03 -3.09 12.73
N ILE A 140 31.04 -2.98 13.62
CA ILE A 140 31.24 -3.05 15.06
C ILE A 140 31.77 -4.44 15.41
N THR A 141 32.92 -4.45 16.07
CA THR A 141 33.51 -5.68 16.57
C THR A 141 32.71 -6.18 17.79
N ASP A 142 32.77 -7.48 18.07
CA ASP A 142 32.09 -8.06 19.24
C ASP A 142 32.46 -7.34 20.54
N GLY A 143 33.72 -6.91 20.68
CA GLY A 143 34.18 -6.16 21.85
C GLY A 143 33.60 -4.74 21.97
N GLU A 144 33.31 -4.07 20.85
CA GLU A 144 32.63 -2.77 20.83
C GLU A 144 31.14 -2.93 21.12
N LEU A 145 30.53 -4.03 20.65
CA LEU A 145 29.14 -4.36 20.96
C LEU A 145 28.94 -4.63 22.46
N ASP A 146 29.86 -5.38 23.07
CA ASP A 146 29.86 -5.66 24.51
C ASP A 146 29.98 -4.37 25.35
N GLN A 147 30.82 -3.43 24.92
CA GLN A 147 30.93 -2.11 25.58
C GLN A 147 29.65 -1.29 25.47
N LEU A 148 28.98 -1.33 24.31
CA LEU A 148 27.69 -0.67 24.09
C LEU A 148 26.60 -1.27 24.98
N MET A 149 26.57 -2.60 25.12
CA MET A 149 25.64 -3.30 26.01
C MET A 149 25.87 -2.96 27.48
N HIS A 150 27.13 -2.82 27.91
CA HIS A 150 27.47 -2.42 29.28
C HIS A 150 26.99 -1.01 29.63
N HIS A 151 26.71 -0.14 28.66
CA HIS A 151 26.24 1.22 28.91
C HIS A 151 24.71 1.35 29.02
N ILE A 152 23.97 0.31 28.61
CA ILE A 152 22.49 0.28 28.60
C ILE A 152 21.92 -0.39 29.86
N LEU A 153 22.69 -1.28 30.50
CA LEU A 153 22.34 -2.00 31.72
C LEU A 153 22.95 -1.34 32.96
#